data_AF-A0A2Z4GBC5-F1
#
_entry.id   AF-A0A2Z4GBC5-F1
#
_cell.length_a   1.000
_cell.length_b   1.000
_cell.length_c   1.000
_cell.angle_alpha   90.00
_cell.angle_beta   90.00
_cell.angle_gamma   90.00
#
_symmetry.space_group_name_H-M   'P 1'
#
loop_
_entity.id
_entity.type
_entity.pdbx_description
1 polymer ?
#
loop_
_entity_poly.entity_id
_entity_poly.type
_entity_poly.pdbx_seq_one_letter_code
_entity_poly.pdbx_strand_id
1 'polypeptide(L)'
;MGMMLSVRLLWQKYLSYIIPPKGMKIIYQIIILACFSFLIACDGEKGEEPNPLFSETDLFPLSIGKTFNYWIKTYDPDGQESADRRFSQAISGDTLIAGEKWYKNEATNTFVSNKSDGLYYYYSFNAKETVIYKYPAAKGDVYNSFVYTYKPITGERFEEITGTKSVEVLSLNTSVVSPLSGTKYENCIHYMTAKFTLTNSGSLRIYPSEQYVIPGVGAVLIIDYYDESLTNKVSIREQLN
;
A
#
# COMPACT_ATOMS: atom_id res chain seq x y z
N MET A 1 15.09 -57.45 52.55
CA MET A 1 13.83 -56.69 52.79
C MET A 1 14.12 -55.54 53.77
N GLY A 2 14.80 -54.49 53.31
CA GLY A 2 15.28 -53.39 54.17
C GLY A 2 15.59 -52.06 53.44
N MET A 3 15.67 -52.06 52.10
CA MET A 3 15.92 -50.84 51.32
C MET A 3 14.68 -49.99 51.03
N MET A 4 13.45 -50.51 51.19
CA MET A 4 12.23 -49.76 50.87
C MET A 4 11.76 -48.78 51.97
N LEU A 5 12.25 -48.90 53.22
CA LEU A 5 11.88 -47.94 54.27
C LEU A 5 12.67 -46.62 54.21
N SER A 6 13.90 -46.66 53.68
CA SER A 6 14.82 -45.51 53.64
C SER A 6 14.33 -44.39 52.68
N VAL A 7 13.85 -44.76 51.49
CA VAL A 7 13.41 -43.80 50.46
C VAL A 7 12.15 -43.04 50.89
N ARG A 8 11.27 -43.69 51.66
CA ARG A 8 9.99 -43.11 52.10
C ARG A 8 10.19 -42.01 53.15
N LEU A 9 11.18 -42.16 54.03
CA LEU A 9 11.52 -41.16 55.04
C LEU A 9 12.24 -39.94 54.44
N LEU A 10 13.06 -40.15 53.41
CA LEU A 10 13.71 -39.06 52.66
C LEU A 10 12.71 -38.19 51.89
N TRP A 11 11.70 -38.82 51.28
CA TRP A 11 10.63 -38.09 50.58
C TRP A 11 9.74 -37.26 51.51
N GLN A 12 9.42 -37.76 52.71
CA GLN A 12 8.65 -36.98 53.68
C GLN A 12 9.43 -35.77 54.23
N LYS A 13 10.76 -35.89 54.40
CA LYS A 13 11.59 -34.74 54.77
C LYS A 13 11.63 -33.67 53.67
N TYR A 14 11.76 -34.07 52.40
CA TYR A 14 11.82 -33.11 51.28
C TYR A 14 10.50 -32.36 51.07
N LEU A 15 9.35 -33.03 51.22
CA LEU A 15 8.04 -32.39 51.09
C LEU A 15 7.76 -31.36 52.20
N SER A 16 8.37 -31.49 53.37
CA SER A 16 8.22 -30.51 54.45
C SER A 16 8.96 -29.18 54.20
N TYR A 17 9.89 -29.14 53.24
CA TYR A 17 10.58 -27.91 52.82
C TYR A 17 9.82 -27.10 51.75
N ILE A 18 8.83 -27.71 51.09
CA ILE A 18 8.07 -27.07 49.99
C ILE A 18 6.79 -26.40 50.53
N ILE A 19 6.36 -26.72 51.75
CA ILE A 19 5.19 -26.12 52.37
C ILE A 19 5.67 -24.92 53.22
N PRO A 20 5.51 -23.67 52.75
CA PRO A 20 5.89 -22.52 53.54
C PRO A 20 5.06 -22.47 54.85
N PRO A 21 5.69 -22.13 55.99
CA PRO A 21 4.98 -21.96 57.26
C PRO A 21 3.88 -20.90 57.10
N LYS A 22 2.79 -21.02 57.86
CA LYS A 22 1.55 -20.25 57.67
C LYS A 22 1.70 -18.72 57.59
N GLY A 23 2.81 -18.14 58.03
CA GLY A 23 3.14 -16.71 57.89
C GLY A 23 3.79 -16.28 56.55
N MET A 24 4.27 -17.22 55.73
CA MET A 24 4.97 -16.93 54.46
C MET A 24 4.03 -16.88 53.24
N LYS A 25 2.75 -17.23 53.41
CA LYS A 25 1.75 -17.16 52.33
C LYS A 25 1.54 -15.74 51.82
N ILE A 26 1.59 -14.76 52.73
CA ILE A 26 1.44 -13.33 52.40
C ILE A 26 2.62 -12.84 51.55
N ILE A 27 3.85 -13.25 51.90
CA ILE A 27 5.06 -12.88 51.14
C ILE A 27 5.01 -13.47 49.73
N TYR A 28 4.61 -14.73 49.57
CA TYR A 28 4.45 -15.35 48.24
C TYR A 28 3.36 -14.67 47.40
N GLN A 29 2.24 -14.28 48.01
CA GLN A 29 1.20 -13.52 47.30
C GLN A 29 1.69 -12.13 46.87
N ILE A 30 2.47 -11.44 47.70
CA ILE A 30 3.08 -10.15 47.36
C ILE A 30 4.10 -10.32 46.22
N ILE A 31 4.93 -11.37 46.24
CA ILE A 31 5.91 -11.62 45.16
C ILE A 31 5.21 -11.97 43.85
N ILE A 32 4.16 -12.81 43.88
CA ILE A 32 3.38 -13.15 42.68
C ILE A 32 2.68 -11.91 42.11
N LEU A 33 2.12 -11.05 42.98
CA LEU A 33 1.48 -9.79 42.57
C LEU A 33 2.50 -8.80 41.99
N ALA A 34 3.69 -8.69 42.60
CA ALA A 34 4.78 -7.84 42.11
C ALA A 34 5.35 -8.33 40.76
N CYS A 35 5.46 -9.65 40.56
CA CYS A 35 5.85 -10.22 39.27
C CYS A 35 4.76 -10.03 38.19
N PHE A 36 3.48 -10.02 38.56
CA PHE A 36 2.39 -9.73 37.62
C PHE A 36 2.38 -8.25 37.17
N SER A 37 2.77 -7.30 38.03
CA SER A 37 2.88 -5.89 37.64
C SER A 37 4.00 -5.58 36.64
N PHE A 38 5.03 -6.44 36.53
CA PHE A 38 6.08 -6.28 35.52
C PHE A 38 5.67 -6.75 34.11
N LEU A 39 4.59 -7.54 33.99
CA LEU A 39 4.08 -8.00 32.69
C LEU A 39 3.14 -6.99 32.01
N ILE A 40 2.71 -5.93 32.72
CA ILE A 40 1.82 -4.88 32.19
C ILE A 40 2.62 -3.65 31.71
N ALA A 41 3.92 -3.55 32.02
CA ALA A 41 4.77 -2.42 31.63
C ALA A 41 5.46 -2.59 30.25
N CYS A 42 4.90 -3.42 29.38
CA CYS A 42 5.29 -3.53 27.98
C CYS A 42 4.11 -3.21 27.07
N ASP A 43 3.42 -2.10 27.36
CA ASP A 43 2.78 -1.33 26.29
C ASP A 43 3.93 -0.60 25.58
N GLY A 44 4.61 -1.33 24.70
CA GLY A 44 5.44 -0.69 23.70
C GLY A 44 4.51 0.28 22.99
N GLU A 45 4.82 1.58 23.07
CA GLU A 45 4.10 2.65 22.40
C GLU A 45 3.79 2.17 20.99
N LYS A 46 2.57 1.67 20.79
CA LYS A 46 1.96 1.69 19.47
C LYS A 46 1.81 3.17 19.26
N GLY A 47 2.81 3.78 18.64
CA GLY A 47 2.67 5.11 18.09
C GLY A 47 1.37 5.04 17.31
N GLU A 48 0.33 5.68 17.85
CA GLU A 48 -0.89 5.91 17.13
C GLU A 48 -0.42 6.69 15.90
N GLU A 49 -0.28 5.99 14.78
CA GLU A 49 -0.12 6.65 13.50
C GLU A 49 -1.28 7.63 13.45
N PRO A 50 -1.02 8.93 13.26
CA PRO A 50 -2.05 9.94 13.34
C PRO A 50 -3.18 9.52 12.42
N ASN A 51 -4.38 9.43 12.99
CA ASN A 51 -5.64 9.27 12.26
C ASN A 51 -5.56 10.07 10.96
N PRO A 52 -5.87 9.49 9.78
CA PRO A 52 -5.73 10.23 8.54
C PRO A 52 -6.46 11.56 8.67
N LEU A 53 -5.71 12.66 8.51
CA LEU A 53 -6.12 14.06 8.74
C LEU A 53 -7.24 14.53 7.80
N PHE A 54 -7.89 13.63 7.05
CA PHE A 54 -8.70 13.97 5.90
C PHE A 54 -10.15 13.51 6.09
N SER A 55 -11.03 14.47 6.32
CA SER A 55 -12.47 14.32 6.12
C SER A 55 -12.85 14.90 4.75
N GLU A 56 -12.43 14.30 3.63
CA GLU A 56 -12.94 14.73 2.32
C GLU A 56 -13.25 13.52 1.44
N THR A 57 -14.50 13.44 1.00
CA THR A 57 -15.17 12.28 0.38
C THR A 57 -14.67 11.92 -1.02
N ASP A 58 -13.61 12.57 -1.52
CA ASP A 58 -13.13 12.40 -2.90
C ASP A 58 -11.61 12.26 -2.97
N LEU A 59 -11.13 11.06 -3.32
CA LEU A 59 -9.69 10.78 -3.46
C LEU A 59 -9.07 11.51 -4.67
N PHE A 60 -9.86 11.69 -5.73
CA PHE A 60 -9.51 12.46 -6.91
C PHE A 60 -10.59 13.52 -7.17
N PRO A 61 -10.26 14.79 -7.47
CA PRO A 61 -11.26 15.83 -7.69
C PRO A 61 -11.87 15.70 -9.10
N LEU A 62 -12.85 14.80 -9.24
CA LEU A 62 -13.48 14.47 -10.53
C LEU A 62 -14.59 15.46 -10.89
N SER A 63 -14.37 16.28 -11.91
CA SER A 63 -15.39 17.17 -12.49
C SER A 63 -15.14 17.40 -13.98
N ILE A 64 -16.21 17.58 -14.76
CA ILE A 64 -16.09 17.89 -16.19
C ILE A 64 -15.30 19.20 -16.38
N GLY A 65 -14.34 19.19 -17.29
CA GLY A 65 -13.41 20.30 -17.55
C GLY A 65 -12.18 20.30 -16.65
N LYS A 66 -12.13 19.47 -15.60
CA LYS A 66 -10.91 19.33 -14.79
C LYS A 66 -9.79 18.74 -15.63
N THR A 67 -8.61 19.33 -15.55
CA THR A 67 -7.39 18.85 -16.20
C THR A 67 -6.31 18.62 -15.15
N PHE A 68 -5.62 17.48 -15.25
CA PHE A 68 -4.46 17.13 -14.45
C PHE A 68 -3.24 17.16 -15.37
N ASN A 69 -2.29 18.04 -15.07
CA ASN A 69 -1.08 18.17 -15.86
C ASN A 69 0.06 17.45 -15.15
N TYR A 70 0.87 16.74 -15.92
CA TYR A 70 2.01 15.97 -15.44
C TYR A 70 3.24 16.30 -16.26
N TRP A 71 4.37 16.43 -15.56
CA TRP A 71 5.69 16.36 -16.15
C TRP A 71 6.20 14.92 -16.04
N ILE A 72 6.68 14.37 -17.14
CA ILE A 72 7.18 13.00 -17.24
C ILE A 72 8.62 13.03 -17.74
N LYS A 73 9.51 12.45 -16.94
CA LYS A 73 10.89 12.15 -17.34
C LYS A 73 11.08 10.64 -17.42
N THR A 74 11.72 10.17 -18.48
CA THR A 74 11.96 8.74 -18.74
C THR A 74 13.45 8.45 -18.84
N TYR A 75 13.85 7.28 -18.38
CA TYR A 75 15.25 6.87 -18.26
C TYR A 75 15.48 5.52 -18.95
N ASP A 76 16.65 5.36 -19.55
CA ASP A 76 17.10 4.07 -20.06
C ASP A 76 17.63 3.16 -18.92
N PRO A 77 17.95 1.88 -19.18
CA PRO A 77 18.46 0.97 -18.16
C PRO A 77 19.81 1.38 -17.55
N ASP A 78 20.58 2.27 -18.20
CA ASP A 78 21.85 2.80 -17.71
C ASP A 78 21.63 4.06 -16.84
N GLY A 79 20.36 4.45 -16.63
CA GLY A 79 19.97 5.61 -15.84
C GLY A 79 20.07 6.94 -16.57
N GLN A 80 20.35 6.94 -17.87
CA GLN A 80 20.41 8.16 -18.66
C GLN A 80 19.01 8.61 -19.06
N GLU A 81 18.80 9.92 -19.08
CA GLU A 81 17.54 10.50 -19.53
C GLU A 81 17.32 10.21 -21.02
N SER A 82 16.19 9.58 -21.34
CA SER A 82 15.84 9.20 -22.72
C SER A 82 14.77 10.10 -23.33
N ALA A 83 13.87 10.66 -22.51
CA ALA A 83 12.90 11.67 -22.96
C ALA A 83 12.30 12.46 -21.79
N ASP A 84 11.86 13.67 -22.12
CA ASP A 84 11.12 14.60 -21.28
C ASP A 84 9.83 15.04 -22.01
N ARG A 85 8.67 14.91 -21.35
CA ARG A 85 7.36 15.23 -21.93
C ARG A 85 6.42 15.82 -20.91
N ARG A 86 5.51 16.68 -21.38
CA ARG A 86 4.30 17.07 -20.64
C ARG A 86 3.12 16.23 -21.09
N PHE A 87 2.27 15.88 -20.14
CA PHE A 87 1.09 15.06 -20.36
C PHE A 87 -0.09 15.66 -19.60
N SER A 88 -1.26 15.72 -20.24
CA SER A 88 -2.48 16.27 -19.63
C SER A 88 -3.58 15.21 -19.66
N GLN A 89 -4.26 15.03 -18.53
CA GLN A 89 -5.45 14.20 -18.42
C GLN A 89 -6.65 15.11 -18.20
N ALA A 90 -7.57 15.15 -19.16
CA ALA A 90 -8.80 15.92 -19.04
C ALA A 90 -9.98 15.00 -18.73
N ILE A 91 -10.87 15.48 -17.86
CA ILE A 91 -12.20 14.90 -17.65
C ILE A 91 -13.16 15.59 -18.62
N SER A 92 -13.53 14.91 -19.71
CA SER A 92 -14.28 15.54 -20.80
C SER A 92 -15.79 15.41 -20.69
N GLY A 93 -16.27 14.53 -19.81
CA GLY A 93 -17.69 14.23 -19.70
C GLY A 93 -17.95 13.22 -18.60
N ASP A 94 -19.23 12.92 -18.40
CA ASP A 94 -19.68 11.85 -17.52
C ASP A 94 -20.69 10.96 -18.22
N THR A 95 -20.95 9.80 -17.61
CA THR A 95 -21.95 8.84 -18.05
C THR A 95 -22.45 8.03 -16.86
N LEU A 96 -23.50 7.24 -17.06
CA LEU A 96 -23.96 6.23 -16.12
C LEU A 96 -23.56 4.84 -16.60
N ILE A 97 -22.84 4.09 -15.77
CA ILE A 97 -22.51 2.68 -16.00
C ILE A 97 -23.06 1.90 -14.80
N ALA A 98 -23.94 0.93 -15.06
CA ALA A 98 -24.63 0.17 -14.02
C ALA A 98 -25.35 1.05 -12.95
N GLY A 99 -25.83 2.23 -13.36
CA GLY A 99 -26.52 3.18 -12.46
C GLY A 99 -25.61 4.07 -11.62
N GLU A 100 -24.29 3.91 -11.71
CA GLU A 100 -23.32 4.77 -11.04
C GLU A 100 -22.76 5.82 -11.98
N LYS A 101 -22.34 6.95 -11.43
CA LYS A 101 -21.75 8.06 -12.19
C LYS A 101 -20.27 7.80 -12.46
N TRP A 102 -19.86 7.89 -13.72
CA TRP A 102 -18.49 7.70 -14.16
C TRP A 102 -18.01 8.88 -15.00
N TYR A 103 -16.76 9.29 -14.82
CA TYR A 103 -16.16 10.43 -15.52
C TYR A 103 -15.20 9.96 -16.60
N LYS A 104 -15.33 10.44 -17.83
CA LYS A 104 -14.47 10.04 -18.95
C LYS A 104 -13.11 10.74 -18.86
N ASN A 105 -12.03 9.96 -18.77
CA ASN A 105 -10.65 10.43 -18.87
C ASN A 105 -10.19 10.34 -20.33
N GLU A 106 -9.98 11.47 -20.99
CA GLU A 106 -9.64 11.51 -22.42
C GLU A 106 -8.31 10.84 -22.75
N ALA A 107 -7.31 11.02 -21.89
CA ALA A 107 -5.95 10.62 -22.20
C ALA A 107 -5.76 9.10 -22.20
N THR A 108 -6.56 8.39 -21.40
CA THR A 108 -6.51 6.92 -21.31
C THR A 108 -7.69 6.23 -21.96
N ASN A 109 -8.70 7.00 -22.41
CA ASN A 109 -10.00 6.49 -22.87
C ASN A 109 -10.66 5.53 -21.86
N THR A 110 -10.42 5.77 -20.56
CA THR A 110 -11.03 5.04 -19.45
C THR A 110 -12.11 5.91 -18.79
N PHE A 111 -12.95 5.28 -17.98
CA PHE A 111 -13.82 6.02 -17.09
C PHE A 111 -13.36 5.88 -15.65
N VAL A 112 -13.49 6.94 -14.86
CA VAL A 112 -13.01 7.00 -13.48
C VAL A 112 -14.14 7.42 -12.54
N SER A 113 -14.17 6.86 -11.34
CA SER A 113 -15.14 7.24 -10.31
C SER A 113 -14.52 7.13 -8.92
N ASN A 114 -14.82 8.09 -8.05
CA ASN A 114 -14.68 7.87 -6.61
C ASN A 114 -15.88 7.03 -6.15
N LYS A 115 -15.58 6.02 -5.34
CA LYS A 115 -16.55 5.20 -4.62
C LYS A 115 -16.24 5.29 -3.14
N SER A 116 -17.13 4.72 -2.32
CA SER A 116 -17.02 4.76 -0.85
C SER A 116 -15.72 4.16 -0.30
N ASP A 117 -15.07 3.29 -1.08
CA ASP A 117 -13.87 2.54 -0.71
C ASP A 117 -12.67 2.80 -1.63
N GLY A 118 -12.74 3.78 -2.53
CA GLY A 118 -11.57 4.23 -3.29
C GLY A 118 -11.84 4.86 -4.65
N LEU A 119 -10.76 5.08 -5.39
CA LEU A 119 -10.81 5.46 -6.80
C LEU A 119 -10.82 4.21 -7.69
N TYR A 120 -11.79 4.16 -8.58
CA TYR A 120 -11.98 3.07 -9.52
C TYR A 120 -11.83 3.53 -10.96
N TYR A 121 -11.27 2.66 -11.78
CA TYR A 121 -11.24 2.77 -13.24
C TYR A 121 -12.15 1.71 -13.84
N TYR A 122 -12.89 2.09 -14.87
CA TYR A 122 -13.66 1.20 -15.71
C TYR A 122 -13.04 1.13 -17.09
N TYR A 123 -12.61 -0.09 -17.45
CA TYR A 123 -12.00 -0.41 -18.73
C TYR A 123 -13.08 -0.90 -19.70
N SER A 124 -13.37 -0.08 -20.71
CA SER A 124 -14.48 -0.32 -21.64
C SER A 124 -14.28 -1.58 -22.50
N PHE A 125 -13.04 -1.94 -22.83
CA PHE A 125 -12.73 -3.06 -23.72
C PHE A 125 -13.03 -4.44 -23.11
N ASN A 126 -13.02 -4.57 -21.78
CA ASN A 126 -13.34 -5.82 -21.08
C ASN A 126 -14.49 -5.66 -20.08
N ALA A 127 -15.17 -4.50 -20.10
CA ALA A 127 -16.25 -4.14 -19.19
C ALA A 127 -15.90 -4.36 -17.70
N LYS A 128 -14.64 -4.12 -17.33
CA LYS A 128 -14.13 -4.41 -15.99
C LYS A 128 -13.91 -3.13 -15.20
N GLU A 129 -14.55 -3.09 -14.04
CA GLU A 129 -14.24 -2.13 -12.99
C GLU A 129 -13.03 -2.63 -12.16
N THR A 130 -12.19 -1.69 -11.72
CA THR A 130 -10.96 -1.99 -11.00
C THR A 130 -10.60 -0.86 -10.05
N VAL A 131 -10.36 -1.20 -8.78
CA VAL A 131 -9.79 -0.26 -7.82
C VAL A 131 -8.35 0.08 -8.20
N ILE A 132 -8.05 1.39 -8.27
CA ILE A 132 -6.71 1.92 -8.51
C ILE A 132 -6.07 2.34 -7.19
N TYR A 133 -6.83 3.05 -6.35
CA TYR A 133 -6.41 3.48 -5.02
C TYR A 133 -7.53 3.21 -4.02
N LYS A 134 -7.26 2.41 -2.99
CA LYS A 134 -8.23 2.15 -1.92
C LYS A 134 -8.29 3.36 -0.98
N TYR A 135 -9.48 3.82 -0.61
CA TYR A 135 -9.65 4.89 0.39
C TYR A 135 -11.05 4.83 1.04
N PRO A 136 -11.17 4.82 2.39
CA PRO A 136 -10.11 4.90 3.38
C PRO A 136 -9.16 3.70 3.31
N ALA A 137 -7.87 3.97 3.46
CA ALA A 137 -6.82 2.96 3.43
C ALA A 137 -6.30 2.70 4.84
N ALA A 138 -5.83 1.47 5.07
CA ALA A 138 -5.02 1.10 6.22
C ALA A 138 -3.60 0.71 5.77
N LYS A 139 -2.60 1.00 6.60
CA LYS A 139 -1.24 0.50 6.35
C LYS A 139 -1.22 -1.03 6.31
N GLY A 140 -0.55 -1.58 5.31
CA GLY A 140 -0.50 -3.02 5.04
C GLY A 140 -1.73 -3.54 4.30
N ASP A 141 -2.68 -2.68 3.89
CA ASP A 141 -3.74 -3.10 2.97
C ASP A 141 -3.12 -3.60 1.66
N VAL A 142 -3.59 -4.76 1.20
CA VAL A 142 -3.20 -5.35 -0.07
C VAL A 142 -4.44 -5.61 -0.91
N TYR A 143 -4.42 -5.18 -2.17
CA TYR A 143 -5.50 -5.44 -3.12
C TYR A 143 -4.97 -5.64 -4.54
N ASN A 144 -5.79 -6.27 -5.38
CA ASN A 144 -5.46 -6.47 -6.79
C ASN A 144 -6.05 -5.36 -7.63
N SER A 145 -5.19 -4.74 -8.44
CA SER A 145 -5.59 -3.84 -9.51
C SER A 145 -5.36 -4.53 -10.86
N PHE A 146 -6.12 -4.13 -11.86
CA PHE A 146 -5.97 -4.56 -13.24
C PHE A 146 -5.06 -3.59 -13.97
N VAL A 147 -4.24 -4.10 -14.86
CA VAL A 147 -3.47 -3.27 -15.78
C VAL A 147 -3.55 -3.88 -17.17
N TYR A 148 -3.57 -2.99 -18.14
CA TYR A 148 -3.46 -3.32 -19.55
C TYR A 148 -2.38 -2.44 -20.16
N THR A 149 -1.72 -2.96 -21.16
CA THR A 149 -0.66 -2.28 -21.89
C THR A 149 -0.56 -2.89 -23.28
N TYR A 150 0.23 -2.25 -24.14
CA TYR A 150 0.44 -2.67 -25.51
C TYR A 150 1.91 -3.04 -25.69
N LYS A 151 2.16 -4.22 -26.26
CA LYS A 151 3.50 -4.63 -26.70
C LYS A 151 3.59 -4.47 -28.21
N PRO A 152 4.57 -3.74 -28.76
CA PRO A 152 4.78 -3.72 -30.19
C PRO A 152 5.20 -5.11 -30.67
N ILE A 153 4.44 -5.66 -31.62
CA ILE A 153 4.78 -6.89 -32.36
C ILE A 153 5.56 -6.50 -33.63
N THR A 154 5.09 -5.48 -34.34
CA THR A 154 5.75 -4.85 -35.50
C THR A 154 5.53 -3.33 -35.45
N GLY A 155 6.14 -2.56 -36.35
CA GLY A 155 6.05 -1.08 -36.36
C GLY A 155 4.63 -0.49 -36.34
N GLU A 156 3.61 -1.27 -36.71
CA GLU A 156 2.20 -0.83 -36.71
C GLU A 156 1.26 -1.79 -35.95
N ARG A 157 1.77 -2.92 -35.44
CA ARG A 157 0.94 -3.94 -34.78
C ARG A 157 1.31 -4.03 -33.32
N PHE A 158 0.29 -3.96 -32.47
CA PHE A 158 0.42 -4.08 -31.03
C PHE A 158 -0.35 -5.29 -30.52
N GLU A 159 0.23 -6.00 -29.56
CA GLU A 159 -0.44 -7.00 -28.74
C GLU A 159 -1.00 -6.32 -27.49
N GLU A 160 -2.28 -6.53 -27.21
CA GLU A 160 -2.84 -6.14 -25.92
C GLU A 160 -2.44 -7.16 -24.86
N ILE A 161 -1.85 -6.67 -23.77
CA ILE A 161 -1.44 -7.49 -22.63
C ILE A 161 -2.20 -7.03 -21.41
N THR A 162 -2.83 -7.99 -20.73
CA THR A 162 -3.75 -7.77 -19.61
C THR A 162 -3.41 -8.69 -18.45
N GLY A 163 -3.82 -8.29 -17.25
CA GLY A 163 -3.67 -9.10 -16.03
C GLY A 163 -3.79 -8.27 -14.75
N THR A 164 -3.18 -8.75 -13.68
CA THR A 164 -3.35 -8.19 -12.33
C THR A 164 -2.04 -7.82 -11.66
N LYS A 165 -2.00 -6.65 -11.01
CA LYS A 165 -0.92 -6.22 -10.12
C LYS A 165 -1.42 -6.17 -8.68
N SER A 166 -0.58 -6.59 -7.73
CA SER A 166 -0.83 -6.37 -6.32
C SER A 166 -0.42 -4.94 -5.95
N VAL A 167 -1.26 -4.25 -5.19
CA VAL A 167 -1.00 -2.92 -4.66
C VAL A 167 -1.02 -3.00 -3.14
N GLU A 168 0.02 -2.48 -2.51
CA GLU A 168 0.17 -2.42 -1.05
C GLU A 168 0.20 -0.96 -0.58
N VAL A 169 -0.47 -0.68 0.54
CA VAL A 169 -0.41 0.63 1.21
C VAL A 169 0.72 0.62 2.23
N LEU A 170 1.80 1.33 1.95
CA LEU A 170 2.99 1.37 2.81
C LEU A 170 2.89 2.42 3.94
N SER A 171 2.19 3.51 3.71
CA SER A 171 1.99 4.60 4.67
C SER A 171 0.76 5.43 4.34
N LEU A 172 0.11 6.00 5.36
CA LEU A 172 -1.05 6.90 5.23
C LEU A 172 -0.70 8.37 5.38
N ASN A 173 0.50 8.67 5.89
CA ASN A 173 0.96 10.03 6.16
C ASN A 173 2.47 10.09 5.98
N THR A 174 2.91 10.12 4.73
CA THR A 174 4.32 10.26 4.37
C THR A 174 4.59 11.59 3.69
N SER A 175 5.86 11.98 3.68
CA SER A 175 6.38 13.13 2.95
C SER A 175 7.34 12.65 1.88
N VAL A 176 7.26 13.22 0.68
CA VAL A 176 8.17 12.90 -0.43
C VAL A 176 8.65 14.17 -1.11
N VAL A 177 9.90 14.17 -1.57
CA VAL A 177 10.48 15.27 -2.35
C VAL A 177 10.59 14.80 -3.80
N SER A 178 9.97 15.54 -4.74
CA SER A 178 10.09 15.24 -6.17
C SER A 178 11.55 15.29 -6.58
N PRO A 179 12.10 14.22 -7.18
CA PRO A 179 13.45 14.25 -7.74
C PRO A 179 13.55 15.08 -9.02
N LEU A 180 12.43 15.54 -9.60
CA LEU A 180 12.43 16.39 -10.79
C LEU A 180 12.49 17.87 -10.43
N SER A 181 11.60 18.33 -9.55
CA SER A 181 11.46 19.76 -9.22
C SER A 181 12.04 20.15 -7.86
N GLY A 182 12.29 19.18 -6.97
CA GLY A 182 12.59 19.44 -5.56
C GLY A 182 11.36 19.82 -4.71
N THR A 183 10.15 19.80 -5.28
CA THR A 183 8.91 20.09 -4.55
C THR A 183 8.69 19.05 -3.46
N LYS A 184 8.40 19.51 -2.24
CA LYS A 184 8.04 18.65 -1.12
C LYS A 184 6.52 18.49 -1.06
N TYR A 185 6.06 17.25 -1.12
CA TYR A 185 4.68 16.86 -0.87
C TYR A 185 4.57 16.28 0.53
N GLU A 186 3.54 16.69 1.26
CA GLU A 186 3.26 16.28 2.63
C GLU A 186 1.94 15.51 2.67
N ASN A 187 1.73 14.73 3.74
CA ASN A 187 0.48 14.02 4.01
C ASN A 187 0.03 13.11 2.85
N CYS A 188 0.98 12.44 2.20
CA CYS A 188 0.71 11.51 1.12
C CYS A 188 0.34 10.13 1.67
N ILE A 189 -0.58 9.46 0.99
CA ILE A 189 -0.72 8.00 1.05
C ILE A 189 0.30 7.40 0.08
N HIS A 190 1.12 6.48 0.55
CA HIS A 190 2.15 5.80 -0.24
C HIS A 190 1.66 4.41 -0.65
N TYR A 191 1.44 4.24 -1.96
CA TYR A 191 1.12 2.95 -2.57
C TYR A 191 2.34 2.38 -3.29
N MET A 192 2.61 1.10 -3.07
CA MET A 192 3.58 0.32 -3.84
C MET A 192 2.84 -0.67 -4.73
N THR A 193 3.27 -0.82 -5.97
CA THR A 193 2.77 -1.88 -6.84
C THR A 193 3.85 -2.92 -7.08
N ALA A 194 3.51 -4.18 -6.82
CA ALA A 194 4.38 -5.32 -7.11
C ALA A 194 4.33 -5.67 -8.60
N LYS A 195 5.29 -6.50 -9.04
CA LYS A 195 5.27 -7.06 -10.39
C LYS A 195 3.98 -7.86 -10.62
N PHE A 196 3.47 -7.72 -11.82
CA PHE A 196 2.19 -8.25 -12.25
C PHE A 196 2.25 -9.75 -12.58
N THR A 197 1.10 -10.40 -12.37
CA THR A 197 0.84 -11.76 -12.84
C THR A 197 0.10 -11.69 -14.19
N LEU A 198 0.75 -12.20 -15.23
CA LEU A 198 0.21 -12.26 -16.59
C LEU A 198 -0.97 -13.22 -16.68
N THR A 199 -2.03 -12.80 -17.38
CA THR A 199 -3.12 -13.71 -17.78
C THR A 199 -2.94 -14.27 -19.19
N ASN A 200 -2.00 -13.75 -20.00
CA ASN A 200 -1.63 -14.26 -21.32
C ASN A 200 -0.10 -14.48 -21.48
N SER A 201 0.32 -15.27 -22.48
CA SER A 201 1.68 -15.83 -22.61
C SER A 201 2.79 -14.86 -23.06
N GLY A 202 2.61 -13.55 -22.89
CA GLY A 202 3.57 -12.54 -23.34
C GLY A 202 4.67 -12.27 -22.30
N SER A 203 5.94 -12.21 -22.72
CA SER A 203 6.98 -11.56 -21.91
C SER A 203 6.78 -10.04 -21.97
N LEU A 204 6.24 -9.45 -20.90
CA LEU A 204 6.17 -8.00 -20.75
C LEU A 204 7.19 -7.50 -19.72
N ARG A 205 7.81 -6.36 -20.02
CA ARG A 205 8.50 -5.51 -19.04
C ARG A 205 7.45 -4.78 -18.23
N ILE A 206 7.26 -5.21 -16.99
CA ILE A 206 6.32 -4.58 -16.07
C ILE A 206 7.15 -3.92 -14.98
N TYR A 207 6.85 -2.65 -14.79
CA TYR A 207 7.60 -1.78 -13.92
C TYR A 207 6.86 -1.66 -12.60
N PRO A 208 7.40 -2.19 -11.48
CA PRO A 208 6.85 -1.85 -10.17
C PRO A 208 6.88 -0.34 -10.00
N SER A 209 5.98 0.19 -9.18
CA SER A 209 5.80 1.63 -9.05
C SER A 209 5.54 2.07 -7.62
N GLU A 210 6.17 3.18 -7.23
CA GLU A 210 5.76 3.97 -6.06
C GLU A 210 4.80 5.07 -6.52
N GLN A 211 3.71 5.24 -5.78
CA GLN A 211 2.71 6.26 -6.05
C GLN A 211 2.35 6.99 -4.76
N TYR A 212 2.47 8.32 -4.80
CA TYR A 212 2.15 9.21 -3.68
C TYR A 212 0.89 9.99 -4.02
N VAL A 213 -0.15 9.80 -3.22
CA VAL A 213 -1.48 10.35 -3.45
C VAL A 213 -1.87 11.24 -2.28
N ILE A 214 -2.32 12.45 -2.57
CA ILE A 214 -2.91 13.36 -1.58
C ILE A 214 -4.43 13.32 -1.77
N PRO A 215 -5.22 12.93 -0.75
CA PRO A 215 -6.68 13.00 -0.82
C PRO A 215 -7.19 14.39 -1.25
N GLY A 216 -8.21 14.44 -2.10
CA GLY A 216 -8.73 15.69 -2.69
C GLY A 216 -7.88 16.28 -3.83
N VAL A 217 -6.63 15.84 -4.01
CA VAL A 217 -5.73 16.32 -5.08
C VAL A 217 -5.50 15.24 -6.14
N GLY A 218 -5.25 14.01 -5.70
CA GLY A 218 -4.89 12.88 -6.54
C GLY A 218 -3.42 12.48 -6.45
N ALA A 219 -2.93 11.76 -7.45
CA ALA A 219 -1.55 11.27 -7.51
C ALA A 219 -0.60 12.40 -7.91
N VAL A 220 0.25 12.82 -6.96
CA VAL A 220 1.17 13.95 -7.13
C VAL A 220 2.55 13.53 -7.62
N LEU A 221 2.97 12.29 -7.32
CA LEU A 221 4.24 11.73 -7.76
C LEU A 221 4.09 10.23 -8.02
N ILE A 222 4.56 9.78 -9.17
CA ILE A 222 4.63 8.36 -9.55
C ILE A 222 6.04 8.05 -10.05
N ILE A 223 6.66 7.00 -9.51
CA ILE A 223 7.98 6.53 -9.91
C ILE A 223 7.84 5.09 -10.36
N ASP A 224 8.20 4.80 -11.61
CA ASP A 224 8.18 3.46 -12.19
C ASP A 224 9.62 2.93 -12.30
N TYR A 225 9.84 1.62 -12.10
CA TYR A 225 11.17 1.00 -11.99
C TYR A 225 11.37 -0.18 -12.95
N TYR A 226 12.59 -0.44 -13.41
CA TYR A 226 12.90 -1.56 -14.31
C TYR A 226 12.79 -2.93 -13.62
N ASP A 227 12.98 -2.95 -12.30
CA ASP A 227 13.15 -4.15 -11.50
C ASP A 227 12.50 -4.02 -10.10
N GLU A 228 12.32 -5.16 -9.45
CA GLU A 228 11.74 -5.27 -8.09
C GLU A 228 12.69 -4.79 -6.98
N SER A 229 13.96 -4.53 -7.28
CA SER A 229 14.86 -3.91 -6.32
C SER A 229 14.69 -2.40 -6.21
N LEU A 230 13.80 -1.81 -7.03
CA LEU A 230 13.46 -0.39 -7.01
C LEU A 230 14.68 0.52 -7.17
N THR A 231 15.70 0.02 -7.87
CA THR A 231 16.99 0.70 -7.99
C THR A 231 17.05 1.51 -9.27
N ASN A 232 16.65 0.90 -10.39
CA ASN A 232 16.74 1.51 -11.72
C ASN A 232 15.38 2.10 -12.12
N LYS A 233 15.29 3.42 -12.21
CA LYS A 233 14.06 4.12 -12.59
C LYS A 233 13.81 4.01 -14.10
N VAL A 234 12.55 3.85 -14.47
CA VAL A 234 12.05 3.89 -15.85
C VAL A 234 11.46 5.25 -16.14
N SER A 235 10.63 5.74 -15.22
CA SER A 235 10.00 7.05 -15.35
C SER A 235 9.68 7.67 -14.00
N ILE A 236 9.69 9.00 -13.99
CA ILE A 236 9.15 9.80 -12.90
C ILE A 236 8.08 10.71 -13.49
N ARG A 237 6.90 10.71 -12.89
CA ARG A 237 5.76 11.55 -13.25
C ARG A 237 5.40 12.43 -12.07
N GLU A 238 5.44 13.74 -12.26
CA GLU A 238 5.11 14.73 -11.24
C GLU A 238 3.89 15.54 -11.69
N GLN A 239 2.90 15.69 -10.81
CA GLN A 239 1.75 16.56 -11.08
C GLN A 239 2.19 18.02 -10.99
N LEU A 240 1.88 18.79 -12.04
CA LEU A 240 2.08 20.23 -12.09
C LEU A 240 0.90 20.91 -11.38
N ASN A 241 1.22 21.80 -10.43
CA ASN A 241 0.25 22.64 -9.74
C ASN A 241 -0.39 23.68 -10.67
#